data_AF-A0A973IKX5-F1
#
_entry.id   AF-A0A973IKX5-F1
#
_cell.length_a   1.000
_cell.length_b   1.000
_cell.length_c   1.000
_cell.angle_alpha   90.00
_cell.angle_beta   90.00
_cell.angle_gamma   90.00
#
_symmetry.space_group_name_H-M   'P 1'
#
loop_
_entity.id
_entity.type
_entity.pdbx_description
1 polymer ?
#
loop_
_entity_poly.entity_id
_entity_poly.type
_entity_poly.pdbx_seq_one_letter_code
_entity_poly.pdbx_strand_id
1 'polypeptide(L)'
;MKETEAAVYQRFFIRPLPGRRPRIESDIQAVIDHAVDCRLAPDGTLLKPTILKPGQGHYLIPMRWLSGEIITIDDASTAQWFWLDADIPFNGPLARRLALTLTRHPEVACVAEDNTRGAAHGNAEAWIIDDAHYLLQHD
;
A
#
# COMPACT_ATOMS: atom_id res chain seq x y z
N MET A 1 -11.49 -28.81 -14.47
CA MET A 1 -11.07 -28.03 -13.29
C MET A 1 -11.03 -26.58 -13.76
N LYS A 2 -11.91 -25.70 -13.30
CA LYS A 2 -11.81 -24.27 -13.69
C LYS A 2 -10.56 -23.73 -13.02
N GLU A 3 -9.63 -23.22 -13.82
CA GLU A 3 -8.53 -22.40 -13.33
C GLU A 3 -9.15 -21.28 -12.50
N THR A 4 -8.91 -21.29 -11.18
CA THR A 4 -9.31 -20.21 -10.30
C THR A 4 -8.53 -18.99 -10.77
N GLU A 5 -9.24 -18.02 -11.33
CA GLU A 5 -8.71 -16.71 -11.68
C GLU A 5 -7.91 -16.19 -10.47
N ALA A 6 -6.61 -15.95 -10.65
CA ALA A 6 -5.76 -15.51 -9.54
C ALA A 6 -6.35 -14.22 -8.97
N ALA A 7 -6.73 -14.23 -7.70
CA ALA A 7 -7.27 -13.06 -7.02
C ALA A 7 -6.27 -11.89 -7.14
N VAL A 8 -6.74 -10.76 -7.66
CA VAL A 8 -5.93 -9.54 -7.82
C VAL A 8 -6.14 -8.69 -6.59
N TYR A 9 -5.05 -8.36 -5.91
CA TYR A 9 -5.06 -7.53 -4.71
C TYR A 9 -4.37 -6.19 -4.94
N GLN A 10 -4.86 -5.18 -4.26
CA GLN A 10 -4.31 -3.83 -4.19
C GLN A 10 -3.38 -3.72 -2.96
N ARG A 11 -2.15 -3.27 -3.15
CA ARG A 11 -1.27 -2.87 -2.05
C ARG A 11 -1.20 -1.37 -1.97
N PHE A 12 -1.04 -0.88 -0.75
CA PHE A 12 -0.86 0.54 -0.48
C PHE A 12 0.51 0.79 0.16
N PHE A 13 1.18 1.80 -0.36
CA PHE A 13 2.40 2.39 0.18
C PHE A 13 2.09 3.80 0.66
N ILE A 14 2.50 4.12 1.87
CA ILE A 14 2.22 5.36 2.54
C ILE A 14 3.54 6.02 2.90
N ARG A 15 3.70 7.29 2.51
CA ARG A 15 4.77 8.17 3.00
C ARG A 15 4.17 9.12 4.04
N PRO A 16 4.27 8.81 5.34
CA PRO A 16 3.79 9.70 6.39
C PRO A 16 4.68 10.95 6.51
N LEU A 17 4.14 12.03 7.06
CA LEU A 17 4.96 13.11 7.61
C LEU A 17 5.78 12.59 8.81
N PRO A 18 6.96 13.17 9.10
CA PRO A 18 7.83 12.70 10.18
C PRO A 18 7.09 12.59 11.53
N GLY A 19 7.17 11.42 12.15
CA GLY A 19 6.56 11.12 13.46
C GLY A 19 5.03 10.94 13.47
N ARG A 20 4.37 10.94 12.30
CA ARG A 20 2.89 10.88 12.21
C ARG A 20 2.30 9.50 11.95
N ARG A 21 3.16 8.50 11.76
CA ARG A 21 2.77 7.13 11.46
C ARG A 21 1.69 6.55 12.40
N PRO A 22 1.75 6.67 13.75
CA PRO A 22 0.76 6.04 14.62
C PRO A 22 -0.68 6.53 14.39
N ARG A 23 -0.85 7.82 14.06
CA ARG A 23 -2.17 8.38 13.80
C ARG A 23 -2.78 7.83 12.50
N ILE A 24 -1.94 7.71 11.47
CA ILE A 24 -2.33 7.14 10.18
C ILE A 24 -2.71 5.66 10.34
N GLU A 25 -1.97 4.89 11.13
CA GLU A 25 -2.31 3.49 11.41
C GLU A 25 -3.71 3.35 12.06
N SER A 26 -4.04 4.22 13.02
CA SER A 26 -5.37 4.26 13.63
C SER A 26 -6.47 4.54 12.61
N ASP A 27 -6.25 5.49 11.71
CA ASP A 27 -7.25 5.88 10.71
C ASP A 27 -7.39 4.81 9.62
N ILE A 28 -6.30 4.13 9.22
CA ILE A 28 -6.36 2.94 8.36
C ILE A 28 -7.19 1.84 9.02
N GLN A 29 -6.95 1.54 10.29
CA GLN A 29 -7.66 0.48 11.00
C GLN A 29 -9.17 0.75 11.04
N ALA A 30 -9.56 2.01 11.25
CA ALA A 30 -10.97 2.43 11.21
C ALA A 30 -11.60 2.33 9.82
N VAL A 31 -10.83 2.53 8.74
CA VAL A 31 -11.33 2.33 7.37
C VAL A 31 -11.51 0.85 7.05
N ILE A 32 -10.54 0.03 7.46
CA ILE A 32 -10.55 -1.42 7.22
C ILE A 32 -11.71 -2.08 7.98
N ASP A 33 -11.93 -1.71 9.24
CA ASP A 33 -13.07 -2.18 10.06
C ASP A 33 -13.28 -3.70 9.95
N HIS A 34 -12.19 -4.46 10.12
CA HIS A 34 -12.16 -5.93 10.02
C HIS A 34 -12.60 -6.52 8.66
N ALA A 35 -12.71 -5.72 7.60
CA ALA A 35 -13.07 -6.20 6.26
C ALA A 35 -11.99 -7.08 5.61
N VAL A 36 -10.73 -6.93 6.02
CA VAL A 36 -9.60 -7.77 5.62
C VAL A 36 -8.65 -7.97 6.80
N ASP A 37 -7.95 -9.11 6.81
CA ASP A 37 -6.89 -9.37 7.78
C ASP A 37 -5.65 -8.53 7.45
N CYS A 38 -5.13 -7.86 8.47
CA CYS A 38 -3.89 -7.10 8.39
C CYS A 38 -2.76 -7.90 9.04
N ARG A 39 -1.70 -8.15 8.28
CA ARG A 39 -0.51 -8.84 8.78
C ARG A 39 0.42 -7.80 9.39
N LEU A 40 0.46 -7.75 10.72
CA LEU A 40 1.25 -6.78 11.47
C LEU A 40 2.77 -7.02 11.30
N ALA A 41 3.56 -5.98 11.56
CA ALA A 41 5.00 -6.09 11.73
C ALA A 41 5.35 -6.84 13.04
N PRO A 42 6.58 -7.35 13.20
CA PRO A 42 6.99 -8.07 14.42
C PRO A 42 6.84 -7.27 15.72
N ASP A 43 6.91 -5.95 15.65
CA ASP A 43 6.72 -5.02 16.79
C ASP A 43 5.22 -4.72 17.07
N GLY A 44 4.30 -5.35 16.34
CA GLY A 44 2.85 -5.20 16.49
C GLY A 44 2.25 -4.02 15.72
N THR A 45 3.06 -3.28 14.96
CA THR A 45 2.58 -2.13 14.20
C THR A 45 1.95 -2.50 12.87
N LEU A 46 1.04 -1.66 12.36
CA LEU A 46 0.27 -1.97 11.15
C LEU A 46 1.07 -1.74 9.86
N LEU A 47 1.80 -0.63 9.78
CA LEU A 47 2.49 -0.22 8.56
C LEU A 47 3.94 -0.69 8.57
N LYS A 48 4.30 -1.62 7.68
CA LYS A 48 5.65 -2.19 7.64
C LYS A 48 6.61 -1.23 6.92
N PRO A 49 7.76 -0.85 7.51
CA PRO A 49 8.74 0.01 6.84
C PRO A 49 9.31 -0.65 5.58
N THR A 50 9.44 0.10 4.49
CA THR A 50 9.93 -0.41 3.21
C THR A 50 10.71 0.65 2.43
N ILE A 51 11.27 0.25 1.29
CA ILE A 51 12.01 1.09 0.36
C ILE A 51 11.30 1.08 -0.99
N LEU A 52 10.91 2.28 -1.45
CA LEU A 52 10.56 2.52 -2.84
C LEU A 52 11.64 3.37 -3.51
N LYS A 53 12.10 2.93 -4.67
CA LYS A 53 13.02 3.71 -5.51
C LYS A 53 12.22 4.62 -6.45
N PRO A 54 12.73 5.80 -6.81
CA PRO A 54 12.13 6.61 -7.86
C PRO A 54 12.07 5.83 -9.18
N GLY A 55 10.89 5.77 -9.80
CA GLY A 55 10.70 5.36 -11.19
C GLY A 55 10.71 6.56 -12.14
N GLN A 56 10.32 6.34 -13.40
CA GLN A 56 10.04 7.43 -14.33
C GLN A 56 8.59 7.93 -14.14
N GLY A 57 8.35 9.24 -14.26
CA GLY A 57 7.00 9.81 -14.15
C GLY A 57 6.38 9.65 -12.76
N HIS A 58 5.14 9.14 -12.71
CA HIS A 58 4.34 8.97 -11.49
C HIS A 58 4.52 7.58 -10.85
N TYR A 59 5.61 6.89 -11.18
CA TYR A 59 5.91 5.54 -10.69
C TYR A 59 7.00 5.52 -9.65
N LEU A 60 6.82 4.62 -8.70
CA LEU A 60 7.80 4.20 -7.73
C LEU A 60 8.06 2.71 -7.92
N ILE A 61 9.24 2.24 -7.53
CA ILE A 61 9.64 0.84 -7.67
C ILE A 61 9.81 0.25 -6.27
N PRO A 62 8.84 -0.53 -5.76
CA PRO A 62 8.98 -1.24 -4.50
C PRO A 62 10.12 -2.26 -4.58
N MET A 63 10.97 -2.29 -3.57
CA MET A 63 11.95 -3.35 -3.43
C MET A 63 11.28 -4.67 -3.04
N ARG A 64 11.63 -5.76 -3.73
CA ARG A 64 11.03 -7.08 -3.54
C ARG A 64 12.07 -8.18 -3.42
N TRP A 65 11.72 -9.24 -2.70
CA TRP A 65 12.43 -10.51 -2.75
C TRP A 65 12.20 -11.20 -4.11
N LEU A 66 12.99 -12.22 -4.43
CA LEU A 66 12.76 -13.05 -5.63
C LEU A 66 11.38 -13.74 -5.59
N SER A 67 10.83 -13.96 -4.38
CA SER A 67 9.46 -14.44 -4.16
C SER A 67 8.39 -13.41 -4.55
N GLY A 68 8.76 -12.13 -4.71
CA GLY A 68 7.87 -11.02 -5.01
C GLY A 68 7.28 -10.27 -3.83
N GLU A 69 7.53 -10.77 -2.63
CA GLU A 69 7.15 -10.10 -1.39
C GLU A 69 7.90 -8.78 -1.25
N ILE A 70 7.21 -7.78 -0.70
CA ILE A 70 7.81 -6.48 -0.41
C ILE A 70 8.89 -6.65 0.65
N ILE A 71 10.07 -6.11 0.38
CA ILE A 71 11.14 -6.06 1.36
C ILE A 71 10.72 -5.11 2.48
N THR A 72 10.58 -5.66 3.68
CA THR A 72 10.44 -4.88 4.92
C THR A 72 11.82 -4.67 5.50
N ILE A 73 12.11 -3.47 6.01
CA ILE A 73 13.41 -3.14 6.63
C ILE A 73 13.28 -3.08 8.16
N ASP A 74 14.35 -3.39 8.89
CA ASP A 74 14.24 -3.53 10.36
C ASP A 74 14.13 -2.19 11.09
N ASP A 75 14.73 -1.13 10.55
CA ASP A 75 14.73 0.20 11.18
C ASP A 75 13.64 1.12 10.58
N ALA A 76 12.55 1.26 11.32
CA ALA A 76 11.45 2.16 10.95
C ALA A 76 11.82 3.65 11.03
N SER A 77 12.87 4.04 11.76
CA SER A 77 13.23 5.45 11.96
C SER A 77 13.87 6.09 10.73
N THR A 78 14.47 5.27 9.86
CA THR A 78 15.07 5.68 8.59
C THR A 78 14.15 5.44 7.39
N ALA A 79 13.03 4.74 7.61
CA ALA A 79 12.05 4.45 6.57
C ALA A 79 11.27 5.71 6.17
N GLN A 80 11.28 6.03 4.88
CA GLN A 80 10.40 7.06 4.32
C GLN A 80 9.04 6.49 3.95
N TRP A 81 9.00 5.23 3.54
CA TRP A 81 7.80 4.58 3.05
C TRP A 81 7.44 3.41 3.94
N PHE A 82 6.15 3.18 4.05
CA PHE A 82 5.61 2.03 4.74
C PHE A 82 4.55 1.39 3.87
N TRP A 83 4.36 0.08 3.97
CA TRP A 83 3.34 -0.63 3.22
C TRP A 83 2.34 -1.30 4.15
N LEU A 84 1.09 -1.35 3.67
CA LEU A 84 0.01 -2.06 4.33
C LEU A 84 -0.04 -3.49 3.80
N ASP A 85 0.26 -4.46 4.66
CA ASP A 85 0.21 -5.87 4.32
C ASP A 85 -1.17 -6.46 4.60
N ALA A 86 -2.06 -6.32 3.62
CA ALA A 86 -3.42 -6.83 3.65
C ALA A 86 -3.90 -7.22 2.24
N ASP A 87 -4.79 -8.19 2.14
CA ASP A 87 -5.33 -8.68 0.87
C ASP A 87 -6.53 -7.84 0.41
N ILE A 88 -6.29 -6.56 0.10
CA ILE A 88 -7.34 -5.62 -0.28
C ILE A 88 -7.83 -5.94 -1.71
N PRO A 89 -9.13 -6.13 -1.95
CA PRO A 89 -9.65 -6.41 -3.29
C PRO A 89 -9.32 -5.28 -4.29
N PHE A 90 -8.76 -5.64 -5.44
CA PHE A 90 -8.40 -4.70 -6.51
C PHE A 90 -9.60 -3.85 -6.97
N ASN A 91 -9.41 -2.52 -7.01
CA ASN A 91 -10.43 -1.53 -7.37
C ASN A 91 -11.78 -1.72 -6.62
N GLY A 92 -11.77 -2.35 -5.45
CA GLY A 92 -12.96 -2.59 -4.65
C GLY A 92 -13.37 -1.36 -3.82
N PRO A 93 -14.58 -1.37 -3.22
CA PRO A 93 -15.02 -0.29 -2.33
C PRO A 93 -14.04 0.00 -1.19
N LEU A 94 -13.39 -1.03 -0.64
CA LEU A 94 -12.36 -0.87 0.39
C LEU A 94 -11.12 -0.15 -0.14
N ALA A 95 -10.62 -0.53 -1.31
CA ALA A 95 -9.47 0.11 -1.95
C ALA A 95 -9.74 1.59 -2.23
N ARG A 96 -10.92 1.92 -2.78
CA ARG A 96 -11.33 3.31 -3.04
C ARG A 96 -11.45 4.12 -1.74
N ARG A 97 -12.07 3.57 -0.69
CA ARG A 97 -12.16 4.21 0.63
C ARG A 97 -10.79 4.46 1.26
N LEU A 98 -9.89 3.48 1.19
CA LEU A 98 -8.51 3.61 1.68
C LEU A 98 -7.75 4.68 0.90
N ALA A 99 -7.77 4.63 -0.44
CA ALA A 99 -7.14 5.63 -1.30
C ALA A 99 -7.64 7.04 -0.97
N LEU A 100 -8.96 7.23 -0.88
CA LEU A 100 -9.57 8.52 -0.56
C LEU A 100 -9.18 9.02 0.84
N THR A 101 -9.21 8.13 1.84
CA THR A 101 -8.88 8.50 3.21
C THR A 101 -7.41 8.90 3.32
N LEU A 102 -6.51 8.10 2.74
CA LEU A 102 -5.08 8.32 2.82
C LEU A 102 -4.63 9.56 2.05
N THR A 103 -5.17 9.80 0.84
CA THR A 103 -4.82 10.98 0.03
C THR A 103 -5.31 12.28 0.64
N ARG A 104 -6.44 12.26 1.38
CA ARG A 104 -6.97 13.42 2.09
C ARG A 104 -6.44 13.56 3.51
N HIS A 105 -5.65 12.60 4.00
CA HIS A 105 -5.15 12.63 5.37
C HIS A 105 -4.07 13.72 5.52
N PRO A 106 -4.23 14.69 6.44
CA PRO A 106 -3.35 15.85 6.54
C PRO A 106 -1.90 15.49 6.93
N GLU A 107 -1.70 14.30 7.50
CA GLU A 107 -0.38 13.81 7.89
C GLU A 107 0.26 12.83 6.90
N VAL A 108 -0.39 12.57 5.76
CA VAL A 108 0.17 11.74 4.69
C VAL A 108 0.75 12.64 3.61
N ALA A 109 2.04 12.47 3.32
CA ALA A 109 2.74 13.27 2.32
C ALA A 109 2.61 12.70 0.90
N CYS A 110 2.38 11.39 0.77
CA CYS A 110 2.16 10.71 -0.51
C CYS A 110 1.58 9.31 -0.26
N VAL A 111 0.76 8.85 -1.20
CA VAL A 111 0.26 7.47 -1.25
C VAL A 111 0.58 6.92 -2.62
N ALA A 112 1.01 5.67 -2.67
CA ALA A 112 1.12 4.93 -3.90
C ALA A 112 0.42 3.58 -3.77
N GLU A 113 -0.03 3.02 -4.88
CA GLU A 113 -0.61 1.69 -4.95
C GLU A 113 0.16 0.81 -5.93
N ASP A 114 0.29 -0.47 -5.63
CA ASP A 114 0.55 -1.47 -6.67
C ASP A 114 -0.61 -2.45 -6.76
N ASN A 115 -0.79 -3.06 -7.93
CA ASN A 115 -1.68 -4.19 -8.10
C ASN A 115 -0.86 -5.47 -8.28
N THR A 116 -1.25 -6.52 -7.56
CA THR A 116 -0.64 -7.83 -7.74
C THR A 116 -1.50 -8.64 -8.69
N ARG A 117 -1.16 -8.65 -9.98
CA ARG A 117 -1.52 -9.77 -10.85
C ARG A 117 -0.45 -10.83 -10.65
N GLY A 118 -0.86 -12.07 -10.37
CA GLY A 118 0.00 -13.17 -9.93
C GLY A 118 1.46 -13.12 -10.41
N ALA A 119 2.39 -13.21 -9.46
CA ALA A 119 3.75 -13.71 -9.59
C ALA A 119 4.75 -13.12 -10.63
N ALA A 120 4.42 -12.10 -11.42
CA ALA A 120 5.39 -11.49 -12.35
C ALA A 120 6.18 -10.35 -11.68
N HIS A 121 7.12 -10.72 -10.80
CA HIS A 121 7.58 -9.89 -9.68
C HIS A 121 8.76 -8.92 -9.92
N GLY A 122 9.34 -8.84 -11.12
CA GLY A 122 10.54 -8.03 -11.34
C GLY A 122 10.30 -6.51 -11.51
N ASN A 123 9.15 -6.12 -12.05
CA ASN A 123 8.90 -4.75 -12.54
C ASN A 123 7.54 -4.18 -12.08
N ALA A 124 6.96 -4.68 -10.99
CA ALA A 124 5.68 -4.16 -10.51
C ALA A 124 5.87 -2.73 -9.97
N GLU A 125 5.35 -1.76 -10.71
CA GLU A 125 5.38 -0.34 -10.38
C GLU A 125 4.30 0.00 -9.35
N ALA A 126 4.66 0.85 -8.39
CA ALA A 126 3.71 1.49 -7.51
C ALA A 126 3.36 2.87 -8.08
N TRP A 127 2.09 3.07 -8.41
CA TRP A 127 1.52 4.28 -8.98
C TRP A 127 1.20 5.27 -7.88
N ILE A 128 1.70 6.50 -7.97
CA ILE A 128 1.31 7.58 -7.06
C ILE A 128 -0.18 7.86 -7.26
N ILE A 129 -0.93 7.87 -6.15
CA ILE A 129 -2.36 8.21 -6.17
C ILE A 129 -2.49 9.73 -6.11
N ASP A 130 -2.62 10.35 -7.28
CA ASP A 130 -2.96 11.77 -7.45
C ASP A 130 -4.46 11.97 -7.76
N ASP A 131 -4.89 13.22 -7.91
CA ASP A 131 -6.29 13.58 -8.15
C ASP A 131 -6.90 12.93 -9.40
N ALA A 132 -6.07 12.51 -10.36
CA ALA A 132 -6.52 11.85 -11.59
C ALA A 132 -6.61 10.33 -11.44
N HIS A 133 -6.15 9.75 -10.34
CA HIS A 133 -6.06 8.32 -10.15
C HIS A 133 -7.44 7.64 -10.10
N TYR A 134 -7.60 6.50 -10.78
CA TYR A 134 -8.90 5.81 -10.93
C TYR A 134 -9.57 5.44 -9.59
N LEU A 135 -8.77 5.18 -8.55
CA LEU A 135 -9.28 4.91 -7.20
C LEU A 135 -10.01 6.10 -6.55
N LEU A 136 -9.74 7.32 -7.02
CA LEU A 136 -10.40 8.56 -6.56
C LEU A 136 -11.56 8.99 -7.46
N GLN A 137 -11.65 8.41 -8.66
CA GLN A 137 -12.74 8.71 -9.57
C GLN A 137 -14.00 7.97 -9.08
N HIS A 138 -15.03 8.74 -8.74
CA HIS A 138 -16.36 8.21 -8.51
C HIS A 138 -17.00 7.97 -9.88
N ASP A 139 -17.42 6.73 -10.14
CA ASP A 139 -18.42 6.46 -11.19
C ASP A 139 -19.74 7.16 -10.85
#